data_AF-D8SR72-F1
#
_entry.id   AF-D8SR72-F1
#
_cell.length_a   1.000
_cell.length_b   1.000
_cell.length_c   1.000
_cell.angle_alpha   90.00
_cell.angle_beta   90.00
_cell.angle_gamma   90.00
#
_symmetry.space_group_name_H-M   'P 1'
#
loop_
_entity.id
_entity.type
_entity.pdbx_description
1 polymer ?
#
loop_
_entity_poly.entity_id
_entity_poly.type
_entity_poly.pdbx_seq_one_letter_code
_entity_poly.pdbx_strand_id
1 'polypeptide(L)' 'GSECVVCLGEFEEDDELRILPKCLHAFHLSCIDVWLRSHSNCPLCRAPVM' A
#
# COMPACT_ATOMS: atom_id res chain seq x y z
N GLY A 1 -3.97 -2.76 14.84
CA GLY A 1 -2.74 -3.02 14.10
C GLY A 1 -2.73 -2.17 12.88
N SER A 2 -1.56 -1.81 12.38
CA SER A 2 -1.40 -1.34 11.02
C SER A 2 -1.23 -2.58 10.14
N GLU A 3 -2.19 -2.82 9.25
CA GLU A 3 -2.25 -4.00 8.38
C GLU A 3 -2.32 -3.59 6.91
N CYS A 4 -1.79 -4.43 6.03
CA CYS A 4 -1.85 -4.19 4.60
C CYS A 4 -3.20 -4.65 4.04
N VAL A 5 -4.05 -3.72 3.60
CA VAL A 5 -5.35 -4.07 3.01
C VAL A 5 -5.27 -4.85 1.69
N VAL A 6 -4.09 -5.01 1.10
CA VAL A 6 -3.89 -5.76 -0.15
C VAL A 6 -3.76 -7.25 0.13
N CYS A 7 -2.94 -7.65 1.12
CA CYS A 7 -2.73 -9.04 1.50
C CYS A 7 -3.45 -9.44 2.80
N LEU A 8 -4.05 -8.47 3.52
CA LEU A 8 -4.63 -8.60 4.85
C LEU A 8 -3.63 -9.11 5.91
N GLY A 9 -2.33 -8.92 5.68
CA GLY A 9 -1.26 -9.25 6.61
C GLY A 9 -0.93 -8.07 7.52
N GLU A 10 -0.55 -8.36 8.77
CA GLU A 10 -0.01 -7.34 9.69
C GLU A 10 1.37 -6.87 9.22
N PHE A 11 1.73 -5.63 9.55
CA PHE A 11 3.09 -5.14 9.26
C PHE A 11 4.07 -5.63 10.32
N GLU A 12 5.17 -6.23 9.87
CA GLU A 12 6.29 -6.67 10.72
C GLU A 12 7.48 -5.69 10.65
N GLU A 13 8.43 -5.77 11.59
CA GLU A 13 9.59 -4.85 11.61
C GLU A 13 10.50 -5.01 10.39
N ASP A 14 10.53 -6.22 9.81
CA ASP A 14 11.31 -6.54 8.61
C ASP A 14 10.55 -6.25 7.30
N ASP A 15 9.31 -5.78 7.36
CA ASP A 15 8.53 -5.48 6.17
C ASP A 15 8.93 -4.14 5.52
N GLU A 16 9.21 -4.19 4.23
CA GLU A 16 9.37 -2.98 3.43
C GLU A 16 8.00 -2.38 3.15
N LEU A 17 7.73 -1.18 3.71
CA LEU A 17 6.48 -0.47 3.50
C LEU A 17 6.68 0.74 2.58
N ARG A 18 5.68 1.00 1.74
CA ARG A 18 5.59 2.23 0.94
C ARG A 18 4.36 3.02 1.34
N ILE A 19 4.57 4.32 1.53
CA ILE A 19 3.55 5.29 1.89
C ILE A 19 3.23 6.14 0.67
N LEU A 20 1.94 6.26 0.33
CA LEU A 20 1.51 7.12 -0.77
C LEU A 20 1.44 8.58 -0.31
N PRO A 21 2.08 9.54 -1.00
CA PRO A 21 2.21 10.92 -0.51
C PRO A 21 0.88 11.68 -0.44
N LYS A 22 -0.13 11.32 -1.25
CA LYS A 22 -1.43 12.01 -1.31
C LYS A 22 -2.36 11.68 -0.16
N CYS A 23 -2.35 10.43 0.30
CA CYS A 23 -3.29 9.93 1.29
C CYS A 23 -2.62 9.37 2.55
N LEU A 24 -1.29 9.28 2.54
CA LEU A 24 -0.46 8.79 3.64
C LEU A 24 -0.81 7.37 4.09
N HIS A 25 -1.45 6.57 3.23
CA HIS A 25 -1.69 5.16 3.49
C HIS A 25 -0.42 4.35 3.20
N ALA A 26 -0.09 3.46 4.14
CA ALA A 26 1.02 2.53 4.06
C ALA A 26 0.56 1.17 3.55
N PHE A 27 1.39 0.54 2.73
CA PHE A 27 1.19 -0.81 2.19
C PHE A 27 2.54 -1.49 2.09
N HIS A 28 2.59 -2.83 2.09
CA HIS A 28 3.83 -3.53 1.73
C HIS A 28 4.29 -3.12 0.33
N LEU A 29 5.59 -2.88 0.17
CA LEU A 29 6.24 -2.49 -1.07
C LEU A 29 5.89 -3.49 -2.18
N SER A 30 6.02 -4.79 -1.90
CA SER A 30 5.67 -5.87 -2.81
C SER A 30 4.18 -5.83 -3.22
N CYS A 31 3.28 -5.62 -2.25
CA CYS A 31 1.84 -5.59 -2.49
C CYS A 31 1.43 -4.38 -3.35
N ILE A 32 1.93 -3.19 -3.00
CA ILE A 32 1.60 -1.97 -3.74
C ILE A 32 2.24 -1.97 -5.12
N ASP A 33 3.46 -2.50 -5.29
CA ASP A 33 4.10 -2.59 -6.61
C ASP A 33 3.33 -3.51 -7.55
N VAL A 34 2.78 -4.63 -7.06
CA VAL A 34 1.89 -5.49 -7.86
C VAL A 34 0.61 -4.76 -8.22
N TRP A 35 -0.01 -4.05 -7.28
CA TRP A 35 -1.23 -3.27 -7.53
C TRP A 35 -1.00 -2.18 -8.58
N LEU A 36 0.10 -1.43 -8.47
CA LEU A 36 0.46 -0.32 -9.37
C LEU A 36 0.73 -0.75 -10.81
N ARG A 37 1.01 -2.03 -11.06
CA ARG A 37 1.12 -2.58 -12.43
C ARG A 37 -0.21 -2.58 -13.18
N SER A 38 -1.33 -2.63 -12.46
CA SER A 38 -2.67 -2.64 -13.05
C SER A 38 -3.48 -1.37 -12.73
N HIS A 39 -3.22 -0.74 -11.59
CA HIS A 39 -4.00 0.40 -11.08
C HIS A 39 -3.11 1.47 -10.48
N SER A 40 -3.14 2.69 -11.00
CA SER A 40 -2.37 3.83 -10.49
C SER A 40 -3.09 4.62 -9.37
N ASN A 41 -3.83 3.92 -8.50
CA ASN A 41 -4.59 4.51 -7.39
C ASN A 41 -4.39 3.76 -6.08
N CYS A 42 -4.72 4.41 -4.96
CA CYS A 42 -4.63 3.86 -3.63
C CYS A 42 -5.66 2.72 -3.43
N PRO A 43 -5.25 1.52 -3.01
CA PRO A 43 -6.17 0.41 -2.74
C PRO A 43 -7.24 0.72 -1.70
N LEU A 44 -6.94 1.61 -0.74
CA LEU A 44 -7.78 1.89 0.41
C LEU A 44 -8.81 3.00 0.14
N CYS A 45 -8.37 4.14 -0.40
CA CYS A 45 -9.24 5.29 -0.62
C CYS A 45 -9.46 5.65 -2.10
N ARG A 46 -8.82 4.92 -3.02
CA ARG A 46 -8.87 5.16 -4.48
C ARG A 46 -8.34 6.53 -4.92
N ALA A 47 -7.64 7.25 -4.04
CA ALA A 47 -6.93 8.47 -4.41
C ALA A 47 -5.82 8.15 -5.43
N PRO A 48 -5.56 9.04 -6.40
CA PRO A 48 -4.46 8.85 -7.34
C PRO A 48 -3.11 8.83 -6.60
N VAL A 49 -2.16 8.08 -7.14
CA VAL A 49 -0.82 7.95 -6.57
C VAL A 49 0.01 9.23 -6.81
N MET A 50 -0.33 10.01 -7.85
CA MET A 50 0.29 11.28 -8.26
C MET A 50 -0.67 12.47 -8.15
#